data_AF-A0A1B7XRB8-F1
#
_entry.id   AF-A0A1B7XRB8-F1
#
_cell.length_a   1.000
_cell.length_b   1.000
_cell.length_c   1.000
_cell.angle_alpha   90.00
_cell.angle_beta   90.00
_cell.angle_gamma   90.00
#
_symmetry.space_group_name_H-M   'P 1'
#
loop_
_entity.id
_entity.type
_entity.pdbx_description
1 polymer ?
#
loop_
_entity_poly.entity_id
_entity_poly.type
_entity_poly.pdbx_seq_one_letter_code
_entity_poly.pdbx_strand_id
1 'polypeptide(L)'
;MHAYIQPACPWLSEHIKTYIQRHVPETEFIDDFDDFPTDCSTIFQFCDGWALNRNFAVMNYAKKALINAYPNSDALARKDYLARVVEFWTAKRPNSILRGHVPLTVRLSLDYAEYVDEALTAADDLSLLYSLEENEDKPGQEREWWIMKPALVDCGAGIRLFSTMEELASHLELAEYETDEDDEGEMSEEGQEPIAQSASDLEQSNPVGFSPSLSTPGLDSLDALVTAIGAISTKSTSDGVQRNPKPQYVFKENGRIPSAQMREFVAQRYIVSIPPVENRKWHVRAYVLSMGRLTVYVFKEMLALLAGEDYEPPWMNPSLKSSLTNTALQDEDVFTEKESMRDFWAMSDDLLPGNWKAHVFDQVCSVSAELFRAAAHTMADKFTTVEKCFELFAVDFLIDTNGIAWLLEVNETPAFYDVGIAGPMALRLMDSVVCVAMEHMGKARLDDERNVAAKTRLISVLDETDKLAKSNITEILPESCSR
;
A
#
# COMPACT_ATOMS: atom_id res chain seq x y z
N MET A 1 8.02 -1.34 -32.80
CA MET A 1 7.16 -1.05 -31.62
C MET A 1 7.91 -0.05 -30.80
N HIS A 2 7.28 1.00 -30.30
CA HIS A 2 8.00 1.98 -29.47
C HIS A 2 7.84 1.61 -28.00
N ALA A 3 8.94 1.61 -27.26
CA ALA A 3 8.96 1.26 -25.85
C ALA A 3 9.67 2.32 -25.01
N TYR A 4 9.07 2.72 -23.88
CA TYR A 4 9.69 3.60 -22.89
C TYR A 4 9.83 2.86 -21.58
N ILE A 5 11.06 2.69 -21.11
CA ILE A 5 11.43 1.82 -19.99
C ILE A 5 12.18 2.63 -18.94
N GLN A 6 11.44 3.05 -17.92
CA GLN A 6 11.92 3.77 -16.75
C GLN A 6 11.29 3.13 -15.49
N PRO A 7 11.70 1.91 -15.10
CA PRO A 7 11.16 1.26 -13.91
C PRO A 7 11.58 1.98 -12.63
N ALA A 8 10.79 1.83 -11.56
CA ALA A 8 11.13 2.35 -10.23
C ALA A 8 12.46 1.80 -9.67
N CYS A 9 12.90 0.63 -10.13
CA CYS A 9 14.20 0.05 -9.80
C CYS A 9 15.12 0.10 -11.03
N PRO A 10 16.04 1.08 -11.14
CA PRO A 10 16.82 1.32 -12.35
C PRO A 10 17.67 0.13 -12.80
N TRP A 11 18.14 -0.71 -11.87
CA TRP A 11 18.95 -1.88 -12.16
C TRP A 11 18.22 -2.93 -13.03
N LEU A 12 16.88 -2.92 -13.07
CA LEU A 12 16.07 -3.81 -13.91
C LEU A 12 15.95 -3.33 -15.37
N SER A 13 16.33 -2.10 -15.68
CA SER A 13 16.00 -1.45 -16.97
C SER A 13 16.54 -2.23 -18.18
N GLU A 14 17.83 -2.56 -18.19
CA GLU A 14 18.45 -3.26 -19.31
C GLU A 14 17.97 -4.72 -19.43
N HIS A 15 17.62 -5.35 -18.30
CA HIS A 15 17.00 -6.67 -18.30
C HIS A 15 15.61 -6.64 -18.93
N ILE A 16 14.76 -5.69 -18.55
CA ILE A 16 13.43 -5.50 -19.12
C ILE A 16 13.51 -5.23 -20.63
N LYS A 17 14.40 -4.33 -21.07
CA LYS A 17 14.66 -4.08 -22.50
C LYS A 17 15.05 -5.37 -23.23
N THR A 18 15.95 -6.15 -22.66
CA THR A 18 16.38 -7.45 -23.22
C THR A 18 15.21 -8.43 -23.33
N TYR A 19 14.35 -8.54 -22.30
CA TYR A 19 13.18 -9.41 -22.34
C TYR A 19 12.19 -8.99 -23.43
N ILE A 20 11.95 -7.69 -23.60
CA ILE A 20 11.08 -7.16 -24.66
C ILE A 20 11.65 -7.49 -26.05
N GLN A 21 12.96 -7.26 -26.26
CA GLN A 21 13.64 -7.56 -27.53
C GLN A 21 13.57 -9.04 -27.93
N ARG A 22 13.52 -9.97 -26.95
CA ARG A 22 13.34 -11.40 -27.26
C ARG A 22 12.03 -11.66 -28.00
N HIS A 23 10.95 -11.00 -27.60
CA HIS A 23 9.64 -11.12 -28.23
C HIS A 23 9.51 -10.23 -29.47
N VAL A 24 10.02 -9.00 -29.41
CA VAL A 24 9.90 -7.99 -30.47
C VAL A 24 11.28 -7.37 -30.75
N PRO A 25 12.13 -8.00 -31.59
CA PRO A 25 13.49 -7.50 -31.87
C PRO A 25 13.52 -6.09 -32.47
N GLU A 26 12.52 -5.74 -33.27
CA GLU A 26 12.31 -4.43 -33.91
C GLU A 26 11.69 -3.39 -32.94
N THR A 27 12.02 -3.49 -31.65
CA THR A 27 11.57 -2.52 -30.65
C THR A 27 12.53 -1.33 -30.65
N GLU A 28 11.96 -0.15 -30.86
CA GLU A 28 12.67 1.12 -30.74
C GLU A 28 12.47 1.63 -29.31
N PHE A 29 13.56 1.70 -28.56
CA PHE A 29 13.54 2.21 -27.19
C PHE A 29 13.72 3.72 -27.21
N ILE A 30 12.81 4.39 -26.53
CA ILE A 30 12.81 5.84 -26.37
C ILE A 30 13.42 6.11 -24.99
N ASP A 31 14.54 6.85 -24.98
CA ASP A 31 15.24 7.20 -23.74
C ASP A 31 14.69 8.50 -23.14
N ASP A 32 14.41 9.51 -23.97
CA ASP A 32 13.75 10.76 -23.56
C ASP A 32 12.26 10.72 -23.92
N PHE A 33 11.39 10.94 -22.94
CA PHE A 33 9.95 10.94 -23.16
C PHE A 33 9.51 12.01 -24.19
N ASP A 34 10.23 13.11 -24.30
CA ASP A 34 9.88 14.18 -25.24
C ASP A 34 10.16 13.80 -26.71
N ASP A 35 10.90 12.72 -26.95
CA ASP A 35 11.19 12.18 -28.28
C ASP A 35 10.11 11.20 -28.79
N PHE A 36 9.00 11.02 -28.06
CA PHE A 36 7.91 10.13 -28.48
C PHE A 36 7.34 10.52 -29.85
N PRO A 37 7.34 9.62 -30.86
CA PRO A 37 6.78 9.94 -32.17
C PRO A 37 5.27 10.13 -32.09
N THR A 38 4.76 11.15 -32.79
CA THR A 38 3.34 11.55 -32.74
C THR A 38 2.39 10.60 -33.48
N ASP A 39 2.90 9.72 -34.34
CA ASP A 39 2.14 8.76 -35.16
C ASP A 39 2.32 7.29 -34.74
N CYS A 40 2.76 7.05 -33.50
CA CYS A 40 2.99 5.71 -32.96
C CYS A 40 1.73 4.84 -32.91
N SER A 41 1.68 3.78 -33.73
CA SER A 41 0.55 2.84 -33.73
C SER A 41 0.57 1.81 -32.58
N THR A 42 1.75 1.44 -32.08
CA THR A 42 1.95 0.44 -31.01
C THR A 42 2.98 0.92 -29.99
N ILE A 43 2.54 1.11 -28.75
CA ILE A 43 3.36 1.65 -27.64
C ILE A 43 3.38 0.67 -26.46
N PHE A 44 4.53 0.49 -25.83
CA PHE A 44 4.69 -0.19 -24.55
C PHE A 44 5.40 0.72 -23.55
N GLN A 45 4.90 0.82 -22.32
CA GLN A 45 5.50 1.64 -21.27
C GLN A 45 5.68 0.82 -20.00
N PHE A 46 6.87 0.92 -19.41
CA PHE A 46 7.17 0.40 -18.08
C PHE A 46 7.79 1.53 -17.28
N CYS A 47 7.00 2.16 -16.41
CA CYS A 47 7.27 3.42 -15.75
C CYS A 47 7.35 3.26 -14.23
N ASP A 48 7.94 4.26 -13.59
CA ASP A 48 8.17 4.39 -12.15
C ASP A 48 6.96 5.00 -11.41
N GLY A 49 5.99 5.53 -12.16
CA GLY A 49 4.76 6.14 -11.67
C GLY A 49 4.84 7.66 -11.47
N TRP A 50 6.00 8.30 -11.64
CA TRP A 50 6.20 9.72 -11.30
C TRP A 50 5.43 10.69 -12.20
N ALA A 51 5.26 10.33 -13.46
CA ALA A 51 4.72 11.22 -14.48
C ALA A 51 3.51 10.62 -15.21
N LEU A 52 2.71 9.79 -14.53
CA LEU A 52 1.63 9.01 -15.17
C LEU A 52 0.69 9.83 -16.05
N ASN A 53 0.39 11.09 -15.71
CA ASN A 53 -0.45 11.95 -16.53
C ASN A 53 0.07 12.11 -17.98
N ARG A 54 1.37 12.38 -18.18
CA ARG A 54 1.94 12.47 -19.53
C ARG A 54 2.04 11.10 -20.19
N ASN A 55 2.36 10.06 -19.41
CA ASN A 55 2.45 8.69 -19.91
C ASN A 55 1.10 8.19 -20.45
N PHE A 56 0.00 8.45 -19.73
CA PHE A 56 -1.36 8.14 -20.17
C PHE A 56 -1.80 8.96 -21.38
N ALA A 57 -1.40 10.24 -21.47
CA ALA A 57 -1.75 11.08 -22.62
C ALA A 57 -1.24 10.49 -23.95
N VAL A 58 0.02 10.01 -23.98
CA VAL A 58 0.62 9.36 -25.15
C VAL A 58 -0.13 8.07 -25.55
N MET A 59 -0.69 7.36 -24.58
CA MET A 59 -1.42 6.10 -24.79
C MET A 59 -2.75 6.29 -25.52
N ASN A 60 -3.37 7.47 -25.42
CA ASN A 60 -4.65 7.76 -26.06
C ASN A 60 -4.53 7.79 -27.58
N TYR A 61 -3.39 8.24 -28.11
CA TYR A 61 -3.15 8.34 -29.55
C TYR A 61 -2.81 7.01 -30.21
N ALA A 62 -2.27 6.06 -29.44
CA ALA A 62 -1.86 4.76 -29.96
C ALA A 62 -3.03 3.78 -30.12
N LYS A 63 -3.08 3.10 -31.28
CA LYS A 63 -4.08 2.07 -31.58
C LYS A 63 -3.95 0.86 -30.65
N LYS A 64 -2.71 0.43 -30.40
CA LYS A 64 -2.38 -0.61 -29.42
C LYS A 64 -1.40 -0.03 -28.41
N ALA A 65 -1.69 -0.16 -27.13
CA ALA A 65 -0.88 0.46 -26.11
C ALA A 65 -0.96 -0.36 -24.83
N LEU A 66 0.12 -0.41 -24.04
CA LEU A 66 0.13 -1.05 -22.73
C LEU A 66 1.08 -0.33 -21.76
N ILE A 67 0.63 -0.04 -20.54
CA ILE A 67 1.39 0.65 -19.48
C ILE A 67 1.23 -0.08 -18.13
N ASN A 68 2.28 -0.10 -17.31
CA ASN A 68 2.34 -0.81 -16.03
C ASN A 68 1.69 -0.07 -14.83
N ALA A 69 0.62 0.70 -15.06
CA ALA A 69 -0.14 1.34 -14.00
C ALA A 69 -1.63 1.44 -14.37
N TYR A 70 -2.53 1.20 -13.42
CA TYR A 70 -3.94 1.59 -13.57
C TYR A 70 -4.14 3.06 -13.18
N PRO A 71 -5.20 3.73 -13.71
CA PRO A 71 -5.54 5.09 -13.29
C PRO A 71 -5.85 5.23 -11.80
N ASN A 72 -6.36 4.17 -11.17
CA ASN A 72 -6.60 4.12 -9.73
C ASN A 72 -6.59 2.66 -9.26
N SER A 73 -5.87 2.36 -8.18
CA SER A 73 -5.84 1.05 -7.52
C SER A 73 -6.03 1.12 -5.98
N ASP A 74 -6.46 2.28 -5.47
CA ASP A 74 -6.68 2.60 -4.06
C ASP A 74 -7.54 1.55 -3.33
N ALA A 75 -8.53 0.96 -4.00
CA ALA A 75 -9.39 -0.07 -3.41
C ALA A 75 -8.64 -1.34 -2.97
N LEU A 76 -7.45 -1.58 -3.52
CA LEU A 76 -6.55 -2.65 -3.12
C LEU A 76 -5.47 -2.11 -2.17
N ALA A 77 -4.80 -1.02 -2.55
CA ALA A 77 -3.59 -0.56 -1.88
C ALA A 77 -3.84 0.06 -0.49
N ARG A 78 -4.96 0.78 -0.33
CA ARG A 78 -5.26 1.48 0.92
C ARG A 78 -6.07 0.61 1.87
N LYS A 79 -5.67 0.60 3.16
CA LYS A 79 -6.25 -0.28 4.18
C LYS A 79 -7.73 -0.04 4.44
N ASP A 80 -8.14 1.22 4.50
CA ASP A 80 -9.52 1.64 4.71
C ASP A 80 -10.42 1.19 3.56
N TYR A 81 -9.98 1.36 2.31
CA TYR A 81 -10.75 0.91 1.15
C TYR A 81 -10.73 -0.60 0.98
N LEU A 82 -9.58 -1.27 1.22
CA LEU A 82 -9.49 -2.74 1.20
C LEU A 82 -10.46 -3.36 2.22
N ALA A 83 -10.56 -2.79 3.43
CA ALA A 83 -11.53 -3.22 4.43
C ALA A 83 -12.98 -3.09 3.91
N ARG A 84 -13.32 -1.97 3.27
CA ARG A 84 -14.64 -1.77 2.64
C ARG A 84 -14.93 -2.73 1.50
N VAL A 85 -13.93 -3.03 0.66
CA VAL A 85 -14.06 -4.03 -0.41
C VAL A 85 -14.46 -5.38 0.19
N VAL A 86 -13.76 -5.83 1.23
CA VAL A 86 -14.01 -7.10 1.89
C VAL A 86 -15.38 -7.11 2.57
N GLU A 87 -15.72 -6.04 3.30
CA GLU A 87 -17.03 -5.86 3.94
C GLU A 87 -18.17 -5.98 2.93
N PHE A 88 -18.17 -5.16 1.88
CA PHE A 88 -19.23 -5.13 0.88
C PHE A 88 -19.33 -6.44 0.08
N TRP A 89 -18.19 -7.07 -0.19
CA TRP A 89 -18.16 -8.33 -0.93
C TRP A 89 -18.73 -9.48 -0.12
N THR A 90 -18.26 -9.64 1.12
CA THR A 90 -18.63 -10.75 2.02
C THR A 90 -20.06 -10.62 2.52
N ALA A 91 -20.60 -9.40 2.69
CA ALA A 91 -22.00 -9.18 3.03
C ALA A 91 -22.97 -9.84 2.02
N LYS A 92 -22.61 -9.85 0.74
CA LYS A 92 -23.39 -10.51 -0.33
C LYS A 92 -22.93 -11.94 -0.63
N ARG A 93 -21.77 -12.34 -0.10
CA ARG A 93 -21.12 -13.64 -0.35
C ARG A 93 -20.55 -14.19 0.95
N PRO A 94 -21.40 -14.68 1.86
CA PRO A 94 -20.97 -15.10 3.20
C PRO A 94 -20.01 -16.30 3.21
N ASN A 95 -19.94 -17.04 2.09
CA ASN A 95 -19.03 -18.19 1.87
C ASN A 95 -17.74 -17.80 1.13
N SER A 96 -17.49 -16.50 0.91
CA SER A 96 -16.26 -15.97 0.31
C SER A 96 -15.04 -16.38 1.13
N ILE A 97 -13.92 -16.71 0.46
CA ILE A 97 -12.66 -17.03 1.15
C ILE A 97 -12.13 -15.83 1.93
N LEU A 98 -12.44 -14.61 1.49
CA LEU A 98 -11.98 -13.38 2.14
C LEU A 98 -12.41 -13.29 3.60
N ARG A 99 -13.56 -13.89 3.98
CA ARG A 99 -14.05 -13.88 5.36
C ARG A 99 -13.13 -14.66 6.33
N GLY A 100 -12.48 -15.71 5.85
CA GLY A 100 -11.58 -16.56 6.64
C GLY A 100 -10.10 -16.20 6.49
N HIS A 101 -9.76 -15.29 5.58
CA HIS A 101 -8.38 -15.02 5.18
C HIS A 101 -8.03 -13.53 5.19
N VAL A 102 -8.96 -12.64 5.57
CA VAL A 102 -8.67 -11.24 5.86
C VAL A 102 -9.00 -10.99 7.33
N PRO A 103 -8.05 -10.48 8.14
CA PRO A 103 -8.33 -10.16 9.53
C PRO A 103 -9.43 -9.10 9.62
N LEU A 104 -10.32 -9.28 10.60
CA LEU A 104 -11.37 -8.30 10.88
C LEU A 104 -10.75 -6.92 11.05
N THR A 105 -11.29 -5.93 10.33
CA THR A 105 -10.75 -4.57 10.29
C THR A 105 -11.89 -3.59 10.45
N VAL A 106 -11.86 -2.82 11.54
CA VAL A 106 -12.83 -1.80 11.88
C VAL A 106 -12.25 -0.42 11.54
N ARG A 107 -13.02 0.41 10.85
CA ARG A 107 -12.64 1.79 10.54
C ARG A 107 -13.08 2.68 11.70
N LEU A 108 -12.21 3.60 12.11
CA LEU A 108 -12.42 4.47 13.26
C LEU A 108 -12.12 5.92 12.88
N SER A 109 -12.93 6.84 13.39
CA SER A 109 -12.61 8.26 13.42
C SER A 109 -12.22 8.62 14.86
N LEU A 110 -10.95 8.89 15.11
CA LEU A 110 -10.38 9.12 16.45
C LEU A 110 -9.81 10.53 16.54
N ASP A 111 -10.35 11.34 17.44
CA ASP A 111 -9.88 12.71 17.70
C ASP A 111 -8.94 12.75 18.91
N TYR A 112 -9.46 12.58 20.12
CA TYR A 112 -8.69 12.63 21.37
C TYR A 112 -8.96 11.39 22.24
N ALA A 113 -8.04 11.12 23.16
CA ALA A 113 -8.10 9.98 24.07
C ALA A 113 -9.38 9.94 24.92
N GLU A 114 -9.92 11.11 25.27
CA GLU A 114 -11.13 11.26 26.08
C GLU A 114 -12.41 10.82 25.36
N TYR A 115 -12.40 10.74 24.03
CA TYR A 115 -13.58 10.44 23.20
C TYR A 115 -13.51 9.05 22.55
N VAL A 116 -12.64 8.16 23.03
CA VAL A 116 -12.45 6.83 22.44
C VAL A 116 -13.70 5.96 22.55
N ASP A 117 -14.43 6.03 23.66
CA ASP A 117 -15.66 5.28 23.89
C ASP A 117 -16.78 5.70 22.92
N GLU A 118 -16.93 7.01 22.72
CA GLU A 118 -17.86 7.61 21.77
C GLU A 118 -17.51 7.20 20.34
N ALA A 119 -16.23 7.26 19.97
CA ALA A 119 -15.75 6.86 18.65
C ALA A 119 -15.97 5.37 18.37
N LEU A 120 -15.72 4.50 19.35
CA LEU A 120 -15.97 3.05 19.24
C LEU A 120 -17.46 2.74 19.10
N THR A 121 -18.31 3.46 19.84
CA THR A 121 -19.77 3.30 19.77
C THR A 121 -20.35 3.84 18.46
N ALA A 122 -19.71 4.85 17.87
CA ALA A 122 -20.10 5.44 16.59
C ALA A 122 -19.60 4.65 15.36
N ALA A 123 -18.73 3.65 15.54
CA ALA A 123 -18.20 2.85 14.45
C ALA A 123 -19.31 2.02 13.76
N ASP A 124 -19.15 1.79 12.45
CA ASP A 124 -20.09 0.96 11.65
C ASP A 124 -20.14 -0.50 12.13
N ASP A 125 -19.10 -0.97 12.82
CA ASP A 125 -18.95 -2.34 13.32
C ASP A 125 -18.51 -2.34 14.80
N LEU A 126 -19.39 -2.86 15.67
CA LEU A 126 -19.18 -2.92 17.12
C LEU A 126 -18.30 -4.10 17.57
N SER A 127 -17.80 -4.93 16.64
CA SER A 127 -16.99 -6.10 16.99
C SER A 127 -15.73 -5.73 17.76
N LEU A 128 -15.11 -4.59 17.45
CA LEU A 128 -13.97 -4.09 18.21
C LEU A 128 -14.38 -3.72 19.65
N LEU A 129 -15.46 -2.97 19.82
CA LEU A 129 -15.95 -2.56 21.14
C LEU A 129 -16.20 -3.79 22.02
N TYR A 130 -16.95 -4.77 21.52
CA TYR A 130 -17.22 -6.01 22.25
C TYR A 130 -15.94 -6.79 22.57
N SER A 131 -14.99 -6.85 21.63
CA SER A 131 -13.70 -7.48 21.90
C SER A 131 -12.94 -6.80 23.04
N LEU A 132 -12.96 -5.45 23.11
CA LEU A 132 -12.25 -4.71 24.16
C LEU A 132 -12.95 -4.86 25.52
N GLU A 133 -14.28 -4.84 25.57
CA GLU A 133 -15.06 -5.13 26.79
C GLU A 133 -14.79 -6.54 27.33
N GLU A 134 -14.81 -7.55 26.45
CA GLU A 134 -14.50 -8.93 26.85
C GLU A 134 -13.05 -9.12 27.33
N ASN A 135 -12.12 -8.25 26.92
CA ASN A 135 -10.72 -8.34 27.29
C ASN A 135 -10.44 -7.82 28.71
N GLU A 136 -11.35 -7.03 29.30
CA GLU A 136 -11.17 -6.43 30.64
C GLU A 136 -10.95 -7.50 31.72
N ASP A 137 -11.71 -8.59 31.65
CA ASP A 137 -11.66 -9.69 32.62
C ASP A 137 -10.58 -10.75 32.29
N LYS A 138 -9.85 -10.60 31.18
CA LYS A 138 -8.89 -11.60 30.69
C LYS A 138 -7.44 -11.19 30.98
N PRO A 139 -6.55 -12.14 31.32
CA PRO A 139 -5.11 -11.88 31.34
C PRO A 139 -4.59 -11.61 29.91
N GLY A 140 -3.50 -10.85 29.77
CA GLY A 140 -2.99 -10.40 28.46
C GLY A 140 -2.75 -11.50 27.43
N GLN A 141 -2.42 -12.73 27.87
CA GLN A 141 -2.23 -13.90 27.00
C GLN A 141 -3.54 -14.44 26.40
N GLU A 142 -4.68 -14.20 27.04
CA GLU A 142 -6.00 -14.70 26.63
C GLU A 142 -6.84 -13.63 25.91
N ARG A 143 -6.35 -12.39 25.84
CA ARG A 143 -7.00 -11.28 25.15
C ARG A 143 -6.93 -11.42 23.64
N GLU A 144 -7.96 -10.92 22.95
CA GLU A 144 -7.87 -10.68 21.51
C GLU A 144 -7.10 -9.36 21.29
N TRP A 145 -6.00 -9.42 20.54
CA TRP A 145 -5.15 -8.27 20.29
C TRP A 145 -5.52 -7.58 18.99
N TRP A 146 -5.32 -6.27 18.95
CA TRP A 146 -5.60 -5.40 17.82
C TRP A 146 -4.39 -4.54 17.47
N ILE A 147 -4.29 -4.20 16.20
CA ILE A 147 -3.27 -3.30 15.64
C ILE A 147 -3.97 -2.09 15.03
N MET A 148 -3.70 -0.91 15.60
CA MET A 148 -4.16 0.37 15.06
C MET A 148 -3.15 0.86 14.03
N LYS A 149 -3.66 1.31 12.89
CA LYS A 149 -2.87 1.91 11.80
C LYS A 149 -3.55 3.21 11.38
N PRO A 150 -2.83 4.34 11.31
CA PRO A 150 -3.39 5.56 10.73
C PRO A 150 -3.65 5.36 9.23
N ALA A 151 -4.78 5.81 8.72
CA ALA A 151 -5.20 5.53 7.34
C ALA A 151 -4.44 6.33 6.27
N LEU A 152 -3.78 7.42 6.67
CA LEU A 152 -3.12 8.39 5.78
C LEU A 152 -1.59 8.40 5.91
N VAL A 153 -1.01 7.47 6.67
CA VAL A 153 0.44 7.43 6.91
C VAL A 153 1.03 6.15 6.37
N ASP A 154 2.07 6.33 5.56
CA ASP A 154 2.77 5.25 4.88
C ASP A 154 3.81 4.58 5.78
N CYS A 155 4.33 3.45 5.29
CA CYS A 155 5.49 2.76 5.86
C CYS A 155 5.33 2.36 7.32
N GLY A 156 4.11 2.19 7.83
CA GLY A 156 3.86 1.71 9.19
C GLY A 156 4.23 2.69 10.32
N ALA A 157 4.41 3.97 10.00
CA ALA A 157 4.54 5.00 11.02
C ALA A 157 3.21 5.20 11.79
N GLY A 158 3.29 5.41 13.10
CA GLY A 158 2.12 5.55 13.97
C GLY A 158 1.36 4.27 14.28
N ILE A 159 1.87 3.09 13.91
CA ILE A 159 1.27 1.81 14.29
C ILE A 159 1.37 1.58 15.79
N ARG A 160 0.29 1.06 16.39
CA ARG A 160 0.22 0.69 17.81
C ARG A 160 -0.52 -0.62 18.00
N LEU A 161 -0.04 -1.44 18.94
CA LEU A 161 -0.75 -2.62 19.43
C LEU A 161 -1.55 -2.26 20.67
N PHE A 162 -2.72 -2.85 20.81
CA PHE A 162 -3.59 -2.66 21.96
C PHE A 162 -4.54 -3.85 22.13
N SER A 163 -5.05 -4.02 23.34
CA SER A 163 -5.98 -5.07 23.74
C SER A 163 -7.10 -4.54 24.64
N THR A 164 -6.96 -3.32 25.18
CA THR A 164 -7.98 -2.66 26.01
C THR A 164 -8.32 -1.27 25.50
N MET A 165 -9.46 -0.74 25.93
CA MET A 165 -9.85 0.64 25.63
C MET A 165 -8.86 1.66 26.23
N GLU A 166 -8.37 1.41 27.44
CA GLU A 166 -7.36 2.25 28.10
C GLU A 166 -6.05 2.28 27.29
N GLU A 167 -5.59 1.14 26.79
CA GLU A 167 -4.40 1.06 25.93
C GLU A 167 -4.61 1.86 24.64
N LEU A 168 -5.77 1.73 23.98
CA LEU A 168 -6.11 2.52 22.79
C LEU A 168 -6.08 4.03 23.09
N ALA A 169 -6.75 4.47 24.15
CA ALA A 169 -6.78 5.87 24.56
C ALA A 169 -5.39 6.41 24.93
N SER A 170 -4.53 5.59 25.54
CA SER A 170 -3.16 5.98 25.89
C SER A 170 -2.30 6.35 24.68
N HIS A 171 -2.63 5.82 23.50
CA HIS A 171 -1.91 6.09 22.25
C HIS A 171 -2.33 7.38 21.56
N LEU A 172 -3.47 7.98 21.92
CA LEU A 172 -4.05 9.14 21.22
C LEU A 172 -3.69 10.46 21.89
N GLU A 173 -3.82 11.56 21.17
CA GLU A 173 -3.65 12.92 21.70
C GLU A 173 -4.64 13.21 22.83
N LEU A 174 -4.25 13.96 23.85
CA LEU A 174 -5.18 14.47 24.88
C LEU A 174 -5.79 15.77 24.39
N ALA A 175 -7.06 16.01 24.71
CA ALA A 175 -7.64 17.33 24.50
C ALA A 175 -6.90 18.35 25.39
N GLU A 176 -6.31 19.39 24.79
CA GLU A 176 -5.87 20.55 25.54
C GLU A 176 -7.13 21.26 26.06
N TYR A 177 -7.48 21.05 27.33
CA TYR A 177 -8.37 21.98 28.00
C TYR A 177 -7.58 23.28 28.11
N GLU A 178 -8.00 24.34 27.42
CA GLU A 178 -7.59 25.68 27.80
C GLU A 178 -7.93 25.81 29.28
N THR A 179 -6.94 25.75 30.15
CA THR A 179 -7.10 26.25 31.51
C THR A 179 -7.32 27.73 31.32
N ASP A 180 -8.59 28.14 31.38
CA ASP A 180 -8.96 29.53 31.66
C ASP A 180 -8.15 29.90 32.91
N GLU A 181 -7.10 30.72 32.72
CA GLU A 181 -6.32 31.31 33.79
C GLU A 181 -7.19 32.34 34.51
N ASP A 182 -8.18 31.88 35.28
CA ASP A 182 -8.96 32.67 36.21
C ASP A 182 -9.13 31.86 37.51
N ASP A 183 -8.14 31.92 38.41
CA ASP A 183 -8.40 32.36 39.79
C ASP A 183 -7.13 32.56 40.66
N GLU A 184 -7.15 33.70 41.37
CA GLU A 184 -6.46 34.02 42.63
C GLU A 184 -4.96 34.38 42.63
N GLY A 185 -4.69 35.60 42.14
CA GLY A 185 -4.06 36.70 42.89
C GLY A 185 -2.85 36.46 43.79
N GLU A 186 -1.68 36.96 43.37
CA GLU A 186 -0.80 37.72 44.26
C GLU A 186 -0.08 38.84 43.49
N MET A 187 -0.31 40.07 43.97
CA MET A 187 0.20 41.34 43.45
C MET A 187 1.70 41.51 43.69
N SER A 188 2.44 41.96 42.68
CA SER A 188 3.53 42.94 42.90
C SER A 188 3.78 43.76 41.63
N GLU A 189 3.22 44.97 41.62
CA GLU A 189 3.58 46.06 40.72
C GLU A 189 5.02 46.53 41.00
N GLU A 190 5.80 46.79 39.95
CA GLU A 190 6.57 48.04 39.81
C GLU A 190 7.19 48.15 38.39
N GLY A 191 6.86 49.24 37.68
CA GLY A 191 7.85 49.89 36.80
C GLY A 191 7.56 50.13 35.30
N GLN A 192 6.53 50.91 34.96
CA GLN A 192 6.48 51.97 33.92
C GLN A 192 6.97 51.74 32.46
N GLU A 193 5.98 51.59 31.54
CA GLU A 193 5.57 52.50 30.42
C GLU A 193 6.59 53.25 29.51
N PRO A 194 6.19 53.77 28.31
CA PRO A 194 5.40 53.19 27.19
C PRO A 194 5.98 53.62 25.81
N ILE A 195 5.35 53.30 24.66
CA ILE A 195 5.17 54.24 23.51
C ILE A 195 4.11 53.70 22.51
N ALA A 196 3.08 54.54 22.33
CA ALA A 196 1.99 54.69 21.36
C ALA A 196 2.11 54.02 19.97
N GLN A 197 1.08 53.26 19.53
CA GLN A 197 -0.12 53.68 18.76
C GLN A 197 0.13 54.24 17.35
N SER A 198 -0.44 53.59 16.33
CA SER A 198 -1.62 54.13 15.62
C SER A 198 -2.20 53.11 14.65
N ALA A 199 -3.51 52.87 14.79
CA ALA A 199 -4.37 52.25 13.80
C ALA A 199 -4.99 53.34 12.92
N SER A 200 -5.29 53.01 11.66
CA SER A 200 -6.47 53.58 11.01
C SER A 200 -7.06 52.57 10.02
N ASP A 201 -8.35 52.35 10.23
CA ASP A 201 -9.28 51.49 9.52
C ASP A 201 -9.34 51.73 8.01
N LEU A 202 -9.84 50.74 7.27
CA LEU A 202 -10.89 50.93 6.26
C LEU A 202 -11.53 49.57 5.90
N GLU A 203 -12.83 49.48 6.21
CA GLU A 203 -13.75 48.41 5.85
C GLU A 203 -13.89 48.25 4.32
N GLN A 204 -13.97 47.00 3.84
CA GLN A 204 -14.78 46.67 2.66
C GLN A 204 -15.26 45.22 2.69
N SER A 205 -16.56 45.11 2.48
CA SER A 205 -17.45 43.94 2.53
C SER A 205 -17.29 43.00 1.33
N ASN A 206 -17.38 41.67 1.58
CA ASN A 206 -18.36 40.71 1.01
C ASN A 206 -17.88 39.23 1.10
N PRO A 207 -18.78 38.23 0.93
CA PRO A 207 -18.93 37.12 1.86
C PRO A 207 -18.04 35.92 1.60
N VAL A 208 -17.81 35.15 2.67
CA VAL A 208 -17.13 33.85 2.69
C VAL A 208 -17.90 32.85 1.82
N GLY A 209 -17.42 32.64 0.60
CA GLY A 209 -17.74 31.47 -0.21
C GLY A 209 -16.93 30.28 0.28
N PHE A 210 -17.56 29.43 1.09
CA PHE A 210 -17.04 28.13 1.47
C PHE A 210 -16.87 27.28 0.20
N SER A 211 -15.63 27.02 -0.20
CA SER A 211 -15.30 26.08 -1.28
C SER A 211 -14.71 24.83 -0.64
N PRO A 212 -15.33 23.65 -0.76
CA PRO A 212 -14.74 22.42 -0.24
C PRO A 212 -13.50 22.09 -1.05
N SER A 213 -12.34 22.01 -0.41
CA SER A 213 -11.13 21.45 -1.04
C SER A 213 -11.34 19.95 -1.20
N LEU A 214 -11.70 19.54 -2.41
CA LEU A 214 -11.73 18.14 -2.83
C LEU A 214 -10.29 17.62 -2.89
N SER A 215 -9.91 16.83 -1.88
CA SER A 215 -8.66 16.07 -1.85
C SER A 215 -8.66 15.08 -3.02
N THR A 216 -7.67 15.20 -3.89
CA THR A 216 -7.42 14.33 -5.05
C THR A 216 -6.99 12.92 -4.58
N PRO A 217 -7.73 11.84 -4.89
CA PRO A 217 -7.29 10.47 -4.63
C PRO A 217 -6.52 9.91 -5.83
N GLY A 218 -5.34 9.32 -5.61
CA GLY A 218 -4.64 8.52 -6.63
C GLY A 218 -3.22 8.97 -7.02
N LEU A 219 -2.63 9.95 -6.33
CA LEU A 219 -1.21 10.34 -6.49
C LEU A 219 -0.42 10.32 -5.19
N ASP A 220 -1.09 10.02 -4.06
CA ASP A 220 -0.49 10.10 -2.74
C ASP A 220 0.46 8.93 -2.41
N SER A 221 0.33 7.77 -3.06
CA SER A 221 1.23 6.63 -2.81
C SER A 221 2.64 6.80 -3.40
N LEU A 222 2.85 7.83 -4.24
CA LEU A 222 4.08 7.99 -4.99
C LEU A 222 5.13 8.89 -4.34
N ASP A 223 4.71 9.82 -3.48
CA ASP A 223 5.62 10.76 -2.81
C ASP A 223 6.42 10.09 -1.67
N ALA A 224 6.04 8.89 -1.21
CA ALA A 224 6.77 8.14 -0.18
C ALA A 224 8.13 7.59 -0.67
N LEU A 225 8.29 7.37 -1.99
CA LEU A 225 9.56 6.95 -2.60
C LEU A 225 10.66 8.02 -2.50
N VAL A 226 10.31 9.30 -2.25
CA VAL A 226 11.30 10.38 -2.04
C VAL A 226 12.10 10.15 -0.75
N THR A 227 11.51 9.54 0.27
CA THR A 227 12.15 9.45 1.59
C THR A 227 13.18 8.32 1.67
N ALA A 228 13.04 7.25 0.88
CA ALA A 228 13.99 6.13 0.87
C ALA A 228 15.20 6.35 -0.06
N ILE A 229 15.09 7.23 -1.07
CA ILE A 229 16.13 7.40 -2.12
C ILE A 229 16.87 8.75 -2.01
N GLY A 230 16.32 9.72 -1.27
CA GLY A 230 16.79 11.11 -1.21
C GLY A 230 18.11 11.38 -0.44
N ALA A 231 18.91 10.36 -0.13
CA ALA A 231 20.16 10.53 0.62
C ALA A 231 21.42 10.64 -0.25
N ILE A 232 21.34 10.91 -1.57
CA ILE A 232 22.49 11.38 -2.38
C ILE A 232 21.97 12.26 -3.54
N SER A 233 22.27 13.57 -3.48
CA SER A 233 22.80 14.39 -4.60
C SER A 233 22.41 15.87 -4.46
N THR A 234 23.41 16.72 -4.60
CA THR A 234 23.41 18.17 -4.38
C THR A 234 22.92 18.98 -5.57
N LYS A 235 22.09 19.99 -5.26
CA LYS A 235 21.83 21.28 -5.97
C LYS A 235 21.46 21.23 -7.46
N SER A 236 20.19 21.52 -7.73
CA SER A 236 19.79 22.30 -8.90
C SER A 236 18.59 23.19 -8.60
N THR A 237 18.53 24.28 -9.35
CA THR A 237 17.92 25.58 -9.06
C THR A 237 16.43 25.68 -9.36
N SER A 238 15.77 26.48 -8.51
CA SER A 238 14.47 27.16 -8.59
C SER A 238 13.73 27.19 -9.93
N ASP A 239 12.55 26.59 -9.94
CA ASP A 239 11.29 27.22 -10.37
C ASP A 239 10.13 26.46 -9.68
N GLY A 240 9.64 27.01 -8.56
CA GLY A 240 8.78 26.29 -7.63
C GLY A 240 7.39 26.91 -7.51
N VAL A 241 6.39 26.18 -8.00
CA VAL A 241 5.02 26.26 -7.45
C VAL A 241 5.14 25.93 -5.96
N GLN A 242 4.89 26.90 -5.08
CA GLN A 242 4.83 26.64 -3.63
C GLN A 242 3.62 25.76 -3.34
N ARG A 243 3.83 24.43 -3.38
CA ARG A 243 2.95 23.49 -2.69
C ARG A 243 3.22 23.66 -1.20
N ASN A 244 2.19 23.94 -0.41
CA ASN A 244 2.31 23.89 1.05
C ASN A 244 2.88 22.52 1.44
N PRO A 245 4.00 22.45 2.19
CA PRO A 245 4.54 21.17 2.61
C PRO A 245 3.50 20.44 3.45
N LYS A 246 3.16 19.20 3.09
CA LYS A 246 2.33 18.33 3.92
C LYS A 246 2.97 18.25 5.32
N PRO A 247 2.18 18.27 6.41
CA PRO A 247 2.74 18.13 7.75
C PRO A 247 3.47 16.79 7.86
N GLN A 248 4.77 16.84 8.19
CA GLN A 248 5.56 15.64 8.44
C GLN A 248 5.29 15.19 9.87
N TYR A 249 4.52 14.11 10.03
CA TYR A 249 4.25 13.54 11.34
C TYR A 249 5.45 12.74 11.84
N VAL A 250 5.97 13.09 13.01
CA VAL A 250 7.04 12.35 13.69
C VAL A 250 6.46 11.60 14.88
N PHE A 251 6.35 10.28 14.77
CA PHE A 251 5.84 9.42 15.83
C PHE A 251 6.97 8.96 16.74
N LYS A 252 6.96 9.39 18.00
CA LYS A 252 7.88 8.86 19.03
C LYS A 252 7.41 7.45 19.44
N GLU A 253 8.34 6.55 19.77
CA GLU A 253 8.04 5.14 20.13
C GLU A 253 7.02 5.03 21.27
N ASN A 254 7.10 5.91 22.27
CA ASN A 254 6.16 6.01 23.39
C ASN A 254 5.37 7.33 23.40
N GLY A 255 5.30 8.00 22.25
CA GLY A 255 4.53 9.24 22.11
C GLY A 255 3.08 8.97 21.74
N ARG A 256 2.20 9.87 22.19
CA ARG A 256 0.83 9.99 21.70
C ARG A 256 0.85 10.40 20.22
N ILE A 257 -0.08 9.83 19.46
CA ILE A 257 -0.32 10.14 18.05
C ILE A 257 -1.13 11.45 17.99
N PRO A 258 -0.78 12.42 17.15
CA PRO A 258 -1.57 13.65 16.93
C PRO A 258 -2.87 13.33 16.19
N SER A 259 -3.77 12.62 16.87
CA SER A 259 -4.96 11.99 16.29
C SER A 259 -5.96 13.01 15.75
N ALA A 260 -6.07 14.20 16.37
CA ALA A 260 -6.97 15.25 15.91
C ALA A 260 -6.62 15.81 14.51
N GLN A 261 -5.37 15.67 14.09
CA GLN A 261 -4.87 16.10 12.77
C GLN A 261 -5.06 15.05 11.68
N MET A 262 -5.19 13.77 12.06
CA MET A 262 -5.25 12.63 11.14
C MET A 262 -6.65 12.06 11.00
N ARG A 263 -7.36 11.97 12.13
CA ARG A 263 -8.73 11.48 12.38
C ARG A 263 -9.06 10.08 11.91
N GLU A 264 -8.62 9.65 10.75
CA GLU A 264 -8.98 8.38 10.14
C GLU A 264 -7.97 7.27 10.48
N PHE A 265 -8.46 6.22 11.14
CA PHE A 265 -7.68 5.06 11.55
C PHE A 265 -8.38 3.77 11.15
N VAL A 266 -7.60 2.69 11.09
CA VAL A 266 -8.13 1.33 11.05
C VAL A 266 -7.60 0.55 12.25
N ALA A 267 -8.48 -0.17 12.91
CA ALA A 267 -8.16 -1.17 13.92
C ALA A 267 -8.35 -2.56 13.31
N GLN A 268 -7.26 -3.27 13.11
CA GLN A 268 -7.27 -4.61 12.52
C GLN A 268 -6.96 -5.64 13.61
N ARG A 269 -7.65 -6.77 13.60
CA ARG A 269 -7.34 -7.86 14.53
C ARG A 269 -5.93 -8.36 14.28
N TYR A 270 -5.12 -8.42 15.34
CA TYR A 270 -3.73 -8.83 15.28
C TYR A 270 -3.59 -10.35 15.34
N ILE A 271 -2.89 -10.93 14.37
CA ILE A 271 -2.63 -12.37 14.32
C ILE A 271 -1.42 -12.69 15.19
N VAL A 272 -1.68 -13.23 16.38
CA VAL A 272 -0.65 -13.59 17.36
C VAL A 272 0.04 -14.91 17.02
N SER A 273 -0.73 -15.93 16.63
CA SER A 273 -0.24 -17.31 16.51
C SER A 273 0.50 -17.56 15.19
N ILE A 274 1.67 -16.96 15.03
CA ILE A 274 2.58 -17.16 13.89
C ILE A 274 3.71 -18.10 14.32
N PRO A 275 3.98 -19.21 13.60
CA PRO A 275 5.13 -20.06 13.89
C PRO A 275 6.41 -19.27 13.56
N PRO A 276 7.32 -19.04 14.53
CA PRO A 276 8.52 -18.27 14.28
C PRO A 276 9.49 -19.02 13.37
N VAL A 277 10.20 -18.29 12.51
CA VAL A 277 11.29 -18.81 11.69
C VAL A 277 12.57 -18.16 12.18
N GLU A 278 13.54 -18.97 12.62
CA GLU A 278 14.77 -18.46 13.25
C GLU A 278 14.46 -17.53 14.44
N ASN A 279 13.46 -17.89 15.26
CA ASN A 279 12.90 -17.08 16.36
C ASN A 279 12.23 -15.76 15.94
N ARG A 280 12.12 -15.45 14.64
CA ARG A 280 11.60 -14.16 14.15
C ARG A 280 10.21 -14.32 13.54
N LYS A 281 9.40 -13.27 13.67
CA LYS A 281 8.12 -13.17 12.95
C LYS A 281 8.40 -12.97 11.47
N TRP A 282 7.50 -13.46 10.61
CA TRP A 282 7.69 -13.37 9.17
C TRP A 282 6.36 -13.25 8.44
N HIS A 283 6.42 -12.80 7.20
CA HIS A 283 5.29 -12.82 6.27
C HIS A 283 5.75 -13.31 4.90
N VAL A 284 4.80 -13.81 4.10
CA VAL A 284 4.99 -14.18 2.71
C VAL A 284 4.65 -12.99 1.83
N ARG A 285 5.55 -12.61 0.94
CA ARG A 285 5.30 -11.67 -0.16
C ARG A 285 5.06 -12.43 -1.45
N ALA A 286 3.83 -12.36 -1.95
CA ALA A 286 3.44 -12.91 -3.24
C ALA A 286 3.32 -11.80 -4.28
N TYR A 287 3.82 -12.03 -5.49
CA TYR A 287 3.69 -11.07 -6.59
C TYR A 287 2.47 -11.38 -7.43
N VAL A 288 1.56 -10.42 -7.54
CA VAL A 288 0.28 -10.57 -8.24
C VAL A 288 0.21 -9.56 -9.38
N LEU A 289 0.13 -10.05 -10.61
CA LEU A 289 0.01 -9.25 -11.82
C LEU A 289 -1.45 -9.17 -12.23
N SER A 290 -2.03 -7.97 -12.29
CA SER A 290 -3.29 -7.74 -13.00
C SER A 290 -3.01 -7.18 -14.40
N MET A 291 -3.80 -7.62 -15.36
CA MET A 291 -3.64 -7.31 -16.78
C MET A 291 -5.00 -6.96 -17.38
N GLY A 292 -5.09 -5.82 -18.06
CA GLY A 292 -6.28 -5.39 -18.77
C GLY A 292 -7.51 -5.27 -17.86
N ARG A 293 -8.63 -5.90 -18.27
CA ARG A 293 -9.98 -5.69 -17.69
C ARG A 293 -10.79 -6.97 -17.44
N LEU A 294 -10.38 -7.95 -16.66
CA LEU A 294 -9.32 -8.00 -15.68
C LEU A 294 -8.90 -9.47 -15.65
N THR A 295 -7.65 -9.73 -16.04
CA THR A 295 -7.03 -11.03 -15.81
C THR A 295 -6.02 -10.88 -14.68
N VAL A 296 -5.98 -11.82 -13.74
CA VAL A 296 -5.04 -11.78 -12.61
C VAL A 296 -4.19 -13.05 -12.61
N TYR A 297 -2.91 -12.85 -12.36
CA TYR A 297 -1.90 -13.89 -12.29
C TYR A 297 -1.16 -13.81 -10.96
N VAL A 298 -0.84 -14.96 -10.38
CA VAL A 298 0.04 -15.06 -9.21
C VAL A 298 1.36 -15.68 -9.64
N PHE A 299 2.47 -15.02 -9.30
CA PHE A 299 3.80 -15.55 -9.54
C PHE A 299 4.10 -16.68 -8.57
N LYS A 300 4.59 -17.80 -9.09
CA LYS A 300 4.77 -19.03 -8.33
C LYS A 300 5.83 -18.89 -7.23
N GLU A 301 6.90 -18.15 -7.49
CA GLU A 301 7.96 -17.95 -6.50
C GLU A 301 7.55 -16.83 -5.55
N MET A 302 7.75 -17.04 -4.25
CA MET A 302 7.36 -16.10 -3.19
C MET A 302 8.53 -15.89 -2.24
N LEU A 303 8.60 -14.72 -1.60
CA LEU A 303 9.60 -14.45 -0.56
C LEU A 303 8.96 -14.63 0.81
N ALA A 304 9.72 -15.20 1.75
CA ALA A 304 9.45 -15.04 3.17
C ALA A 304 10.36 -13.93 3.71
N LEU A 305 9.74 -12.89 4.29
CA LEU A 305 10.40 -11.70 4.82
C LEU A 305 10.31 -11.72 6.34
N LEU A 306 11.46 -11.86 7.00
CA LEU A 306 11.59 -11.99 8.45
C LEU A 306 11.74 -10.61 9.10
N ALA A 307 11.26 -10.48 10.34
CA ALA A 307 11.46 -9.30 11.17
C ALA A 307 12.96 -9.10 11.48
N GLY A 308 13.31 -7.88 11.89
CA GLY A 308 14.69 -7.55 12.28
C GLY A 308 15.09 -8.12 13.65
N GLU A 309 14.11 -8.41 14.53
CA GLU A 309 14.31 -8.85 15.90
C GLU A 309 13.53 -10.14 16.19
N ASP A 310 13.94 -10.84 17.25
CA ASP A 310 13.25 -12.04 17.72
C ASP A 310 11.81 -11.69 18.11
N TYR A 311 10.89 -12.60 17.79
CA TYR A 311 9.47 -12.41 18.05
C TYR A 311 9.19 -12.54 19.53
N GLU A 312 8.53 -11.51 20.07
CA GLU A 312 7.90 -11.55 21.37
C GLU A 312 6.41 -11.27 21.21
N PRO A 313 5.56 -11.95 22.00
CA PRO A 313 4.13 -11.74 21.92
C PRO A 313 3.73 -10.39 22.53
N PRO A 314 2.58 -9.83 22.10
CA PRO A 314 2.24 -8.44 22.41
C PRO A 314 2.03 -8.14 23.91
N TRP A 315 1.62 -9.13 24.72
CA TRP A 315 1.48 -8.97 26.17
C TRP A 315 2.81 -8.84 26.92
N MET A 316 3.94 -9.07 26.26
CA MET A 316 5.28 -8.78 26.81
C MET A 316 5.72 -7.34 26.53
N ASN A 317 4.86 -6.55 25.87
CA ASN A 317 5.11 -5.19 25.43
C ASN A 317 6.44 -5.03 24.66
N PRO A 318 6.65 -5.83 23.60
CA PRO A 318 7.91 -5.83 22.89
C PRO A 318 8.06 -4.60 21.99
N SER A 319 9.28 -4.33 21.53
CA SER A 319 9.47 -3.27 20.51
C SER A 319 8.65 -3.61 19.26
N LEU A 320 8.08 -2.58 18.61
CA LEU A 320 7.36 -2.74 17.35
C LEU A 320 8.21 -3.43 16.27
N LYS A 321 9.55 -3.34 16.35
CA LYS A 321 10.49 -4.01 15.43
C LYS A 321 10.43 -5.54 15.48
N SER A 322 10.00 -6.13 16.60
CA SER A 322 9.75 -7.57 16.75
C SER A 322 8.45 -8.04 16.06
N SER A 323 7.50 -7.10 15.89
CA SER A 323 6.12 -7.38 15.45
C SER A 323 5.83 -6.93 14.02
N LEU A 324 6.62 -5.97 13.52
CA LEU A 324 6.51 -5.39 12.18
C LEU A 324 7.56 -5.99 11.25
N THR A 325 7.08 -6.72 10.26
CA THR A 325 7.90 -7.35 9.21
C THR A 325 8.04 -6.45 7.97
N ASN A 326 7.54 -5.21 8.02
CA ASN A 326 7.63 -4.29 6.90
C ASN A 326 9.08 -3.82 6.71
N THR A 327 9.56 -3.93 5.49
CA THR A 327 10.90 -3.53 5.07
C THR A 327 11.13 -2.02 5.16
N ALA A 328 10.09 -1.20 5.08
CA ALA A 328 10.23 0.27 5.11
C ALA A 328 10.58 0.85 6.50
N LEU A 329 10.37 0.07 7.57
CA LEU A 329 10.75 0.45 8.95
C LEU A 329 12.09 -0.15 9.39
N GLN A 330 12.69 -0.99 8.56
CA GLN A 330 13.95 -1.65 8.84
C GLN A 330 15.00 -0.96 7.99
N ASP A 331 16.11 -0.52 8.60
CA ASP A 331 17.23 0.04 7.85
C ASP A 331 17.66 -0.99 6.77
N GLU A 332 17.69 -0.60 5.49
CA GLU A 332 17.95 -1.53 4.37
C GLU A 332 19.28 -2.28 4.56
N ASP A 333 20.25 -1.60 5.17
CA ASP A 333 21.54 -2.18 5.55
C ASP A 333 21.36 -3.31 6.56
N VAL A 334 20.55 -3.11 7.62
CA VAL A 334 20.26 -4.15 8.62
C VAL A 334 19.45 -5.29 8.01
N PHE A 335 18.52 -5.00 7.10
CA PHE A 335 17.70 -6.01 6.42
C PHE A 335 18.55 -6.93 5.53
N THR A 336 19.52 -6.34 4.84
CA THR A 336 20.45 -7.02 3.93
C THR A 336 21.53 -7.76 4.73
N GLU A 337 22.11 -7.14 5.76
CA GLU A 337 23.13 -7.75 6.62
C GLU A 337 22.61 -8.95 7.40
N LYS A 338 21.35 -8.91 7.88
CA LYS A 338 20.72 -10.03 8.61
C LYS A 338 20.16 -11.12 7.70
N GLU A 339 20.33 -10.97 6.39
CA GLU A 339 19.74 -11.85 5.37
C GLU A 339 18.25 -12.09 5.67
N SER A 340 17.42 -11.05 5.83
CA SER A 340 16.03 -11.23 6.29
C SER A 340 15.06 -11.73 5.20
N MET A 341 15.57 -12.17 4.05
CA MET A 341 14.79 -12.73 2.95
C MET A 341 15.10 -14.22 2.75
N ARG A 342 14.07 -15.04 2.61
CA ARG A 342 14.15 -16.48 2.32
C ARG A 342 13.32 -16.81 1.09
N ASP A 343 13.73 -17.84 0.36
CA ASP A 343 12.84 -18.50 -0.61
C ASP A 343 11.75 -19.23 0.18
N PHE A 344 10.48 -18.88 -0.04
CA PHE A 344 9.35 -19.54 0.58
C PHE A 344 9.36 -21.06 0.34
N TRP A 345 9.71 -21.49 -0.87
CA TRP A 345 9.69 -22.91 -1.24
C TRP A 345 10.83 -23.70 -0.58
N ALA A 346 11.93 -23.03 -0.22
CA ALA A 346 13.06 -23.62 0.48
C ALA A 346 12.90 -23.64 2.01
N MET A 347 11.82 -23.09 2.56
CA MET A 347 11.54 -23.17 3.99
C MET A 347 11.36 -24.61 4.45
N SER A 348 11.69 -24.87 5.72
CA SER A 348 11.60 -26.20 6.33
C SER A 348 10.20 -26.80 6.17
N ASP A 349 10.12 -28.04 5.69
CA ASP A 349 8.87 -28.79 5.61
C ASP A 349 8.29 -29.08 7.00
N ASP A 350 9.14 -29.09 8.04
CA ASP A 350 8.74 -29.36 9.42
C ASP A 350 8.14 -28.15 10.15
N LEU A 351 8.09 -26.96 9.52
CA LEU A 351 7.56 -25.75 10.14
C LEU A 351 6.06 -25.89 10.50
N LEU A 352 5.31 -26.58 9.65
CA LEU A 352 3.87 -26.85 9.80
C LEU A 352 3.57 -28.27 9.28
N PRO A 353 2.50 -28.92 9.76
CA PRO A 353 2.19 -30.29 9.36
C PRO A 353 1.75 -30.41 7.89
N GLY A 354 2.11 -31.52 7.26
CA GLY A 354 1.65 -31.87 5.92
C GLY A 354 2.29 -31.03 4.80
N ASN A 355 1.62 -30.95 3.65
CA ASN A 355 2.09 -30.15 2.51
C ASN A 355 1.65 -28.68 2.64
N TRP A 356 2.06 -28.05 3.73
CA TRP A 356 1.59 -26.72 4.13
C TRP A 356 1.96 -25.64 3.10
N LYS A 357 3.15 -25.72 2.48
CA LYS A 357 3.59 -24.74 1.47
C LYS A 357 2.68 -24.69 0.25
N ALA A 358 2.27 -25.86 -0.26
CA ALA A 358 1.33 -25.94 -1.37
C ALA A 358 -0.06 -25.43 -0.95
N HIS A 359 -0.52 -25.79 0.25
CA HIS A 359 -1.81 -25.32 0.75
C HIS A 359 -1.85 -23.79 0.94
N VAL A 360 -0.77 -23.19 1.45
CA VAL A 360 -0.62 -21.74 1.55
C VAL A 360 -0.64 -21.10 0.17
N PHE A 361 0.08 -21.66 -0.82
CA PHE A 361 0.06 -21.13 -2.18
C PHE A 361 -1.35 -21.18 -2.81
N ASP A 362 -2.11 -22.27 -2.61
CA ASP A 362 -3.49 -22.38 -3.08
C ASP A 362 -4.41 -21.32 -2.44
N GLN A 363 -4.21 -21.04 -1.15
CA GLN A 363 -4.92 -19.96 -0.44
C GLN A 363 -4.55 -18.60 -1.01
N VAL A 364 -3.25 -18.31 -1.20
CA VAL A 364 -2.77 -17.06 -1.81
C VAL A 364 -3.42 -16.85 -3.18
N CYS A 365 -3.41 -17.87 -4.05
CA CYS A 365 -4.06 -17.80 -5.36
C CYS A 365 -5.57 -17.49 -5.24
N SER A 366 -6.26 -18.18 -4.34
CA SER A 366 -7.71 -18.03 -4.16
C SER A 366 -8.09 -16.68 -3.57
N VAL A 367 -7.36 -16.22 -2.55
CA VAL A 367 -7.56 -14.91 -1.91
C VAL A 367 -7.26 -13.79 -2.90
N SER A 368 -6.14 -13.84 -3.63
CA SER A 368 -5.81 -12.83 -4.65
C SER A 368 -6.86 -12.78 -5.75
N ALA A 369 -7.33 -13.92 -6.27
CA ALA A 369 -8.39 -13.96 -7.27
C ALA A 369 -9.70 -13.35 -6.76
N GLU A 370 -10.10 -13.67 -5.54
CA GLU A 370 -11.35 -13.18 -4.98
C GLU A 370 -11.29 -11.70 -4.59
N LEU A 371 -10.15 -11.24 -4.05
CA LEU A 371 -9.91 -9.84 -3.68
C LEU A 371 -9.95 -8.90 -4.89
N PHE A 372 -9.22 -9.23 -5.96
CA PHE A 372 -9.19 -8.40 -7.17
C PHE A 372 -10.55 -8.36 -7.86
N ARG A 373 -11.26 -9.51 -7.88
CA ARG A 373 -12.65 -9.55 -8.33
C ARG A 373 -13.53 -8.66 -7.46
N ALA A 374 -13.41 -8.75 -6.14
CA ALA A 374 -14.20 -7.95 -5.21
C ALA A 374 -14.00 -6.46 -5.48
N ALA A 375 -12.74 -6.00 -5.49
CA ALA A 375 -12.39 -4.60 -5.74
C ALA A 375 -12.99 -4.08 -7.06
N ALA A 376 -12.83 -4.83 -8.15
CA ALA A 376 -13.33 -4.45 -9.47
C ALA A 376 -14.86 -4.36 -9.55
N HIS A 377 -15.58 -5.12 -8.72
CA HIS A 377 -17.05 -5.16 -8.73
C HIS A 377 -17.71 -4.28 -7.66
N THR A 378 -17.03 -3.97 -6.55
CA THR A 378 -17.62 -3.20 -5.44
C THR A 378 -17.17 -1.75 -5.41
N MET A 379 -15.95 -1.46 -5.88
CA MET A 379 -15.34 -0.13 -5.80
C MET A 379 -14.61 0.20 -7.11
N ALA A 380 -15.31 0.09 -8.24
CA ALA A 380 -14.74 0.28 -9.57
C ALA A 380 -14.21 1.70 -9.83
N ASP A 381 -14.67 2.70 -9.07
CA ASP A 381 -14.15 4.07 -9.06
C ASP A 381 -12.80 4.19 -8.33
N LYS A 382 -12.47 3.23 -7.46
CA LYS A 382 -11.21 3.14 -6.70
C LYS A 382 -10.30 2.00 -7.19
N PHE A 383 -10.79 1.13 -8.07
CA PHE A 383 -9.96 0.20 -8.84
C PHE A 383 -10.43 0.22 -10.30
N THR A 384 -9.85 1.15 -11.07
CA THR A 384 -10.29 1.44 -12.43
C THR A 384 -9.50 0.59 -13.43
N THR A 385 -10.03 -0.59 -13.75
CA THR A 385 -9.39 -1.50 -14.72
C THR A 385 -9.59 -1.03 -16.16
N VAL A 386 -8.49 -0.90 -16.91
CA VAL A 386 -8.46 -0.45 -18.31
C VAL A 386 -7.63 -1.41 -19.17
N GLU A 387 -8.04 -1.63 -20.42
CA GLU A 387 -7.49 -2.68 -21.29
C GLU A 387 -6.03 -2.46 -21.66
N LYS A 388 -5.65 -1.19 -21.73
CA LYS A 388 -4.30 -0.70 -22.02
C LYS A 388 -3.41 -0.64 -20.77
N CYS A 389 -3.84 -1.16 -19.64
CA CYS A 389 -3.12 -1.10 -18.37
C CYS A 389 -2.84 -2.50 -17.83
N PHE A 390 -1.76 -2.62 -17.08
CA PHE A 390 -1.44 -3.75 -16.23
C PHE A 390 -0.75 -3.21 -14.99
N GLU A 391 -0.71 -3.97 -13.90
CA GLU A 391 -0.01 -3.52 -12.71
C GLU A 391 0.46 -4.72 -11.89
N LEU A 392 1.60 -4.56 -11.25
CA LEU A 392 2.23 -5.59 -10.43
C LEU A 392 2.15 -5.17 -8.97
N PHE A 393 1.54 -6.02 -8.16
CA PHE A 393 1.35 -5.80 -6.73
C PHE A 393 2.19 -6.77 -5.91
N ALA A 394 2.69 -6.34 -4.76
CA ALA A 394 3.11 -7.25 -3.70
C ALA A 394 1.94 -7.46 -2.72
N VAL A 395 1.45 -8.68 -2.65
CA VAL A 395 0.38 -9.08 -1.74
C VAL A 395 1.00 -9.84 -0.59
N ASP A 396 0.91 -9.28 0.61
CA ASP A 396 1.61 -9.75 1.80
C ASP A 396 0.65 -10.56 2.69
N PHE A 397 1.10 -11.74 3.13
CA PHE A 397 0.33 -12.68 3.93
C PHE A 397 1.08 -13.11 5.19
N LEU A 398 0.38 -13.14 6.32
CA LEU A 398 0.85 -13.83 7.52
C LEU A 398 0.38 -15.28 7.50
N ILE A 399 1.23 -16.23 7.89
CA ILE A 399 0.88 -17.65 7.97
C ILE A 399 0.74 -18.03 9.45
N ASP A 400 -0.44 -18.46 9.88
CA ASP A 400 -0.65 -18.87 11.26
C ASP A 400 -0.23 -20.32 11.53
N THR A 401 -0.27 -20.74 12.80
CA THR A 401 0.09 -22.10 13.23
C THR A 401 -0.83 -23.20 12.70
N ASN A 402 -2.00 -22.84 12.17
CA ASN A 402 -2.91 -23.77 11.49
C ASN A 402 -2.67 -23.84 9.98
N GLY A 403 -1.71 -23.06 9.46
CA GLY A 403 -1.41 -22.96 8.03
C GLY A 403 -2.41 -22.10 7.25
N ILE A 404 -3.15 -21.21 7.92
CA ILE A 404 -4.01 -20.22 7.27
C ILE A 404 -3.17 -19.02 6.84
N ALA A 405 -3.29 -18.62 5.57
CA ALA A 405 -2.72 -17.42 5.00
C ALA A 405 -3.68 -16.25 5.18
N TRP A 406 -3.31 -15.33 6.06
CA TRP A 406 -4.04 -14.10 6.39
C TRP A 406 -3.48 -12.93 5.59
N LEU A 407 -4.29 -12.32 4.72
CA LEU A 407 -3.94 -11.11 3.98
C LEU A 407 -3.64 -9.97 4.95
N LEU A 408 -2.42 -9.44 4.87
CA LEU A 408 -1.98 -8.29 5.63
C LEU A 408 -2.18 -6.99 4.85
N GLU A 409 -1.69 -6.96 3.62
CA GLU A 409 -1.75 -5.79 2.75
C GLU A 409 -1.51 -6.09 1.28
N VAL A 410 -1.89 -5.13 0.43
CA VAL A 410 -1.51 -5.07 -0.98
C VAL A 410 -0.70 -3.80 -1.17
N ASN A 411 0.50 -3.94 -1.72
CA ASN A 411 1.42 -2.84 -1.98
C ASN A 411 1.54 -2.62 -3.49
N GLU A 412 1.30 -1.38 -3.91
CA GLU A 412 1.64 -0.88 -5.24
C GLU A 412 3.16 -0.80 -5.39
N THR A 413 3.65 -0.72 -6.64
CA THR A 413 5.06 -0.45 -6.97
C THR A 413 6.07 -1.20 -6.08
N PRO A 414 5.99 -2.55 -6.02
CA PRO A 414 6.78 -3.33 -5.06
C PRO A 414 8.28 -3.13 -5.24
N ALA A 415 9.00 -3.00 -4.12
CA ALA A 415 10.45 -2.88 -4.13
C ALA A 415 11.13 -4.19 -4.59
N PHE A 416 12.18 -4.04 -5.40
CA PHE A 416 13.03 -5.14 -5.86
C PHE A 416 14.47 -4.95 -5.41
N TYR A 417 14.99 -5.96 -4.72
CA TYR A 417 16.33 -5.95 -4.17
C TYR A 417 17.29 -6.76 -5.04
N ASP A 418 18.44 -6.19 -5.38
CA ASP A 418 19.53 -6.89 -6.11
C ASP A 418 20.50 -7.59 -5.15
N VAL A 419 19.94 -8.35 -4.20
CA VAL A 419 20.71 -9.10 -3.19
C VAL A 419 20.12 -10.48 -2.96
N GLY A 420 21.00 -11.40 -2.56
CA GLY A 420 20.61 -12.76 -2.14
C GLY A 420 19.68 -13.45 -3.12
N ILE A 421 18.61 -14.06 -2.60
CA ILE A 421 17.60 -14.74 -3.40
C ILE A 421 16.68 -13.79 -4.18
N ALA A 422 16.51 -12.55 -3.69
CA ALA A 422 15.56 -11.60 -4.24
C ALA A 422 15.94 -11.11 -5.64
N GLY A 423 17.24 -10.86 -5.90
CA GLY A 423 17.71 -10.38 -7.21
C GLY A 423 17.39 -11.34 -8.36
N PRO A 424 17.88 -12.60 -8.30
CA PRO A 424 17.57 -13.60 -9.32
C PRO A 424 16.07 -13.89 -9.48
N MET A 425 15.29 -13.83 -8.41
CA MET A 425 13.83 -14.01 -8.45
C MET A 425 13.16 -12.82 -9.14
N ALA A 426 13.58 -11.58 -8.86
CA ALA A 426 13.07 -10.38 -9.52
C ALA A 426 13.32 -10.42 -11.04
N LEU A 427 14.50 -10.91 -11.48
CA LEU A 427 14.76 -11.13 -12.90
C LEU A 427 13.80 -12.14 -13.54
N ARG A 428 13.52 -13.27 -12.87
CA ARG A 428 12.54 -14.26 -13.35
C ARG A 428 11.12 -13.72 -13.37
N LEU A 429 10.76 -12.90 -12.39
CA LEU A 429 9.46 -12.22 -12.34
C LEU A 429 9.31 -11.24 -13.51
N MET A 430 10.29 -10.36 -13.74
CA MET A 430 10.25 -9.40 -14.86
C MET A 430 10.20 -10.09 -16.23
N ASP A 431 10.95 -11.17 -16.43
CA ASP A 431 10.88 -12.01 -17.63
C ASP A 431 9.45 -12.55 -17.85
N SER A 432 8.79 -13.00 -16.78
CA SER A 432 7.42 -13.53 -16.82
C SER A 432 6.39 -12.43 -17.07
N VAL A 433 6.52 -11.27 -16.40
CA VAL A 433 5.65 -10.10 -16.59
C VAL A 433 5.72 -9.60 -18.03
N VAL A 434 6.94 -9.43 -18.57
CA VAL A 434 7.13 -9.02 -19.97
C VAL A 434 6.53 -10.06 -20.91
N CYS A 435 6.71 -11.35 -20.66
CA CYS A 435 6.13 -12.39 -21.50
C CYS A 435 4.59 -12.31 -21.56
N VAL A 436 3.92 -12.18 -20.40
CA VAL A 436 2.45 -12.07 -20.35
C VAL A 436 1.97 -10.74 -20.95
N ALA A 437 2.68 -9.64 -20.72
CA ALA A 437 2.37 -8.35 -21.33
C ALA A 437 2.49 -8.38 -22.86
N MET A 438 3.55 -9.00 -23.39
CA MET A 438 3.71 -9.18 -24.84
C MET A 438 2.63 -10.09 -25.43
N GLU A 439 2.17 -11.10 -24.68
CA GLU A 439 1.06 -11.95 -25.09
C GLU A 439 -0.25 -11.16 -25.18
N HIS A 440 -0.55 -10.35 -24.16
CA HIS A 440 -1.70 -9.45 -24.12
C HIS A 440 -1.75 -8.50 -25.33
N MET A 441 -0.59 -7.99 -25.75
CA MET A 441 -0.49 -7.12 -26.94
C MET A 441 -0.61 -7.88 -28.28
N GLY A 442 -0.60 -9.22 -28.25
CA GLY A 442 -0.54 -10.09 -29.43
C GLY A 442 0.83 -10.07 -30.12
N LYS A 443 1.90 -9.95 -29.33
CA LYS A 443 3.29 -9.79 -29.78
C LYS A 443 4.25 -10.86 -29.22
N ALA A 444 3.79 -11.73 -28.31
CA ALA A 444 4.63 -12.78 -27.74
C ALA A 444 5.07 -13.83 -28.77
N ARG A 445 6.36 -14.13 -28.76
CA ARG A 445 6.97 -15.30 -29.41
C ARG A 445 6.88 -16.56 -28.53
N LEU A 446 5.76 -17.27 -28.61
CA LEU A 446 5.50 -18.48 -27.80
C LEU A 446 6.17 -19.75 -28.34
N ASP A 447 6.87 -19.66 -29.46
CA ASP A 447 7.68 -20.73 -30.05
C ASP A 447 9.03 -20.94 -29.34
N ASP A 448 9.52 -19.94 -28.58
CA ASP A 448 10.73 -20.06 -27.76
C ASP A 448 10.39 -20.73 -26.42
N GLU A 449 11.02 -21.88 -26.12
CA GLU A 449 10.83 -22.64 -24.88
C GLU A 449 11.10 -21.79 -23.62
N ARG A 450 12.00 -20.80 -23.70
CA ARG A 450 12.27 -19.88 -22.59
C ARG A 450 11.05 -19.02 -22.26
N ASN A 451 10.32 -18.58 -23.27
CA ASN A 451 9.12 -17.77 -23.10
C ASN A 451 7.96 -18.62 -22.56
N VAL A 452 7.86 -19.88 -22.99
CA VAL A 452 6.92 -20.85 -22.40
C VAL A 452 7.22 -21.05 -20.92
N ALA A 453 8.48 -21.29 -20.56
CA ALA A 453 8.90 -21.43 -19.17
C ALA A 453 8.60 -20.16 -18.36
N ALA A 454 8.88 -18.97 -18.90
CA ALA A 454 8.58 -17.70 -18.24
C ALA A 454 7.08 -17.55 -17.95
N LYS A 455 6.23 -17.78 -18.96
CA LYS A 455 4.77 -17.74 -18.80
C LYS A 455 4.27 -18.70 -17.72
N THR A 456 4.80 -19.93 -17.66
CA THR A 456 4.34 -20.94 -16.68
C THR A 456 4.61 -20.57 -15.22
N ARG A 457 5.46 -19.57 -14.94
CA ARG A 457 5.67 -19.06 -13.58
C ARG A 457 4.54 -18.16 -13.11
N LEU A 458 3.75 -17.58 -14.01
CA LEU A 458 2.57 -16.76 -13.69
C LEU A 458 1.30 -17.59 -13.86
N ILE A 459 0.72 -18.00 -12.73
CA ILE A 459 -0.49 -18.82 -12.69
C ILE A 459 -1.70 -17.91 -12.86
N SER A 460 -2.48 -18.08 -13.92
CA SER A 460 -3.75 -17.35 -14.08
C SER A 460 -4.76 -17.84 -13.04
N VAL A 461 -5.23 -16.93 -12.19
CA VAL A 461 -6.16 -17.24 -11.08
C VAL A 461 -7.53 -16.59 -11.28
N LEU A 462 -7.61 -15.58 -12.14
CA LEU A 462 -8.84 -14.84 -12.43
C LEU A 462 -8.87 -14.42 -13.90
N ASP A 463 -10.03 -14.57 -14.54
CA ASP A 463 -10.37 -13.89 -15.79
C ASP A 463 -11.83 -13.39 -15.70
N GLU A 464 -11.98 -12.06 -15.69
CA GLU A 464 -13.25 -11.35 -15.66
C GLU A 464 -13.50 -10.53 -16.94
N THR A 465 -12.70 -10.75 -17.99
CA THR A 465 -12.69 -9.95 -19.23
C THR A 465 -14.07 -9.85 -19.88
N ASP A 466 -14.84 -10.94 -19.88
CA ASP A 466 -16.18 -10.99 -20.45
C ASP A 466 -17.31 -10.59 -19.49
N LYS A 467 -17.01 -10.51 -18.18
CA LYS A 467 -18.01 -10.28 -17.12
C LYS A 467 -18.06 -8.83 -16.65
N LEU A 468 -16.93 -8.12 -16.70
CA LEU A 468 -16.91 -6.69 -16.40
C LEU A 468 -17.57 -5.92 -17.54
N ALA A 469 -18.54 -5.07 -17.18
CA ALA A 469 -19.22 -4.22 -18.15
C ALA A 469 -18.17 -3.45 -18.97
N LYS A 470 -18.33 -3.40 -20.30
CA LYS A 470 -17.39 -2.70 -21.18
C LYS A 470 -17.31 -1.23 -20.73
N SER A 471 -16.15 -0.83 -20.22
CA SER A 471 -15.85 0.56 -19.93
C SER A 471 -15.95 1.35 -21.23
N ASN A 472 -16.76 2.39 -21.23
CA ASN A 472 -16.83 3.35 -22.35
C ASN A 472 -15.67 4.36 -22.30
N ILE A 473 -14.75 4.23 -21.33
CA ILE A 473 -13.57 5.09 -21.21
C ILE A 473 -12.57 4.67 -22.30
N THR A 474 -12.57 5.40 -23.41
CA THR A 474 -11.62 5.25 -24.51
C THR A 474 -10.40 6.15 -24.36
N GLU A 475 -10.50 7.17 -23.51
CA GLU A 475 -9.48 8.18 -23.29
C GLU A 475 -9.27 8.39 -21.79
N ILE A 476 -8.01 8.36 -21.36
CA ILE A 476 -7.60 8.79 -20.02
C ILE A 476 -7.26 10.27 -20.15
N LEU A 477 -8.22 11.13 -19.80
CA LEU A 477 -8.03 12.58 -19.88
C LEU A 477 -7.24 13.05 -18.66
N PRO A 478 -6.13 13.79 -18.83
CA PRO A 478 -5.56 14.53 -17.71
C PRO A 478 -6.57 15.58 -17.24
N GLU A 479 -6.69 15.81 -15.94
CA GLU A 479 -7.52 16.90 -15.42
C GLU A 479 -7.06 18.22 -16.05
N SER A 480 -7.97 18.89 -16.74
CA SER A 480 -7.73 20.26 -17.20
C SER A 480 -7.57 21.13 -15.96
N CYS A 481 -6.38 21.67 -15.72
CA CYS A 481 -6.19 22.79 -14.81
C CYS A 481 -7.15 23.91 -15.24
N SER A 482 -8.26 24.04 -14.52
CA SER A 482 -9.14 25.18 -14.61
C SER A 482 -8.29 26.41 -14.26
N ARG A 483 -8.12 27.31 -15.24
CA ARG A 483 -7.34 28.54 -15.08
C ARG A 483 -7.96 29.50 -14.08
#